data_AF-A0A2T2VTZ3-F1
#
_entry.id   AF-A0A2T2VTZ3-F1
#
_cell.length_a   1.000
_cell.length_b   1.000
_cell.length_c   1.000
_cell.angle_alpha   90.00
_cell.angle_beta   90.00
_cell.angle_gamma   90.00
#
_symmetry.space_group_name_H-M   'P 1'
#
loop_
_entity.id
_entity.type
_entity.pdbx_description
1 polymer ?
#
loop_
_entity_poly.entity_id
_entity_poly.type
_entity_poly.pdbx_seq_one_letter_code
_entity_poly.pdbx_strand_id
1 'polypeptide(L)'
;MKLKKNPKADLSKDSSLYFAIGLTIVLFFTWQSIEWKTYEKSDFIIQILNVDDEDSEEVPITDHIKTPPPPLPPPPPEVIKIIENEKEIEETLIESTETDQNEIVEVENIEVEEDFDDGDVPFAIIEEVPIFPGCEVVSKSEQKKCFQKMIFMHINKTVRYPEIAQEMGIQGKVYMRFVIEKDG
;
A
#
# COMPACT_ATOMS: atom_id res chain seq x y z
N MET A 1 -22.69 75.15 1.62
CA MET A 1 -21.35 74.62 1.94
C MET A 1 -20.33 75.73 1.69
N LYS A 2 -19.53 76.11 2.70
CA LYS A 2 -18.45 77.08 2.49
C LYS A 2 -17.35 76.42 1.65
N LEU A 3 -16.92 77.07 0.57
CA LEU A 3 -15.80 76.61 -0.27
C LEU A 3 -14.52 76.53 0.58
N LYS A 4 -13.95 75.32 0.68
CA LYS A 4 -12.72 75.06 1.41
C LYS A 4 -11.53 75.62 0.62
N LYS A 5 -10.53 76.13 1.34
CA LYS A 5 -9.46 77.02 0.82
C LYS A 5 -8.54 76.39 -0.25
N ASN A 6 -8.64 75.09 -0.54
CA ASN A 6 -7.94 74.40 -1.64
C ASN A 6 -8.76 73.20 -2.17
N PRO A 7 -9.55 73.36 -3.24
CA PRO A 7 -10.42 72.28 -3.76
C PRO A 7 -9.67 71.16 -4.49
N LYS A 8 -8.41 71.40 -4.87
CA LYS A 8 -7.55 70.40 -5.54
C LYS A 8 -6.90 69.41 -4.57
N ALA A 9 -6.90 69.70 -3.28
CA ALA A 9 -6.29 68.86 -2.24
C ALA A 9 -7.33 68.19 -1.33
N ASP A 10 -8.60 68.13 -1.77
CA ASP A 10 -9.69 67.58 -0.97
C ASP A 10 -9.90 66.09 -1.26
N LEU A 11 -9.24 65.24 -0.46
CA LEU A 11 -9.32 63.78 -0.52
C LEU A 11 -10.72 63.22 -0.22
N SER A 12 -11.63 64.04 0.33
CA SER A 12 -13.01 63.63 0.61
C SER A 12 -13.85 63.46 -0.67
N LYS A 13 -13.39 64.00 -1.80
CA LYS A 13 -14.09 63.86 -3.09
C LYS A 13 -14.04 62.43 -3.64
N ASP A 14 -12.94 61.73 -3.40
CA ASP A 14 -12.69 60.38 -3.93
C ASP A 14 -12.68 59.32 -2.81
N SER A 15 -13.21 59.64 -1.62
CA SER A 15 -13.17 58.75 -0.45
C SER A 15 -13.88 57.42 -0.67
N SER A 16 -14.98 57.41 -1.43
CA SER A 16 -15.68 56.18 -1.82
C SER A 16 -14.85 55.31 -2.77
N LEU A 17 -14.04 55.93 -3.63
CA LEU A 17 -13.11 55.26 -4.55
C LEU A 17 -12.00 54.56 -3.77
N TYR A 18 -11.38 55.25 -2.80
CA TYR A 18 -10.38 54.64 -1.93
C TYR A 18 -10.96 53.49 -1.08
N PHE A 19 -12.20 53.62 -0.60
CA PHE A 19 -12.89 52.53 0.10
C PHE A 19 -13.14 51.32 -0.80
N ALA A 20 -13.61 51.54 -2.03
CA ALA A 20 -13.85 50.47 -3.00
C ALA A 20 -12.54 49.75 -3.39
N ILE A 21 -11.45 50.49 -3.61
CA ILE A 21 -10.12 49.92 -3.90
C ILE A 21 -9.61 49.10 -2.71
N GLY A 22 -9.80 49.57 -1.48
CA GLY A 22 -9.45 48.78 -0.30
C GLY A 22 -10.22 47.47 -0.22
N LEU A 23 -11.53 47.50 -0.50
CA LEU A 23 -12.39 46.32 -0.48
C LEU A 23 -11.96 45.30 -1.54
N THR A 24 -11.65 45.73 -2.76
CA THR A 24 -11.20 44.82 -3.82
C THR A 24 -9.84 44.19 -3.51
N ILE A 25 -8.92 44.94 -2.92
CA ILE A 25 -7.60 44.43 -2.52
C ILE A 25 -7.75 43.34 -1.43
N VAL A 26 -8.56 43.59 -0.40
CA VAL A 26 -8.81 42.60 0.66
C VAL A 26 -9.44 41.35 0.08
N LEU A 27 -10.47 41.49 -0.77
CA LEU A 27 -11.15 40.36 -1.41
C LEU A 27 -10.18 39.53 -2.27
N PHE A 28 -9.29 40.19 -3.01
CA PHE A 28 -8.27 39.54 -3.84
C PHE A 28 -7.29 38.72 -2.99
N PHE A 29 -6.77 39.29 -1.90
CA PHE A 29 -5.87 38.57 -1.01
C PHE A 29 -6.54 37.39 -0.29
N THR A 30 -7.82 37.53 0.09
CA THR A 30 -8.57 36.41 0.67
C THR A 30 -8.76 35.28 -0.33
N TRP A 31 -9.10 35.58 -1.58
CA TRP A 31 -9.23 34.58 -2.64
C TRP A 31 -7.90 33.89 -2.94
N GLN A 32 -6.82 34.67 -3.08
CA GLN A 32 -5.46 34.15 -3.29
C GLN A 32 -4.99 33.22 -2.15
N SER A 33 -5.36 33.54 -0.90
CA SER A 33 -4.98 32.73 0.26
C SER A 33 -5.71 31.39 0.31
N ILE A 34 -6.97 31.34 -0.12
CA ILE A 34 -7.75 30.10 -0.19
C ILE A 34 -7.21 29.17 -1.29
N GLU A 35 -6.85 29.73 -2.45
CA GLU A 35 -6.22 28.98 -3.54
C GLU A 35 -4.75 28.63 -3.26
N TRP A 36 -4.18 29.09 -2.15
CA TRP A 36 -2.82 28.77 -1.79
C TRP A 36 -2.76 27.33 -1.29
N LYS A 37 -2.60 26.39 -2.23
CA LYS A 37 -2.39 24.98 -1.94
C LYS A 37 -1.05 24.80 -1.25
N THR A 38 -1.10 24.59 0.07
CA THR A 38 0.00 23.98 0.82
C THR A 38 -0.16 22.47 0.69
N TYR A 39 0.76 21.85 -0.03
CA TYR A 39 0.90 20.40 -0.02
C TYR A 39 1.80 20.06 1.17
N GLU A 40 1.31 19.24 2.10
CA GLU A 40 2.23 18.53 2.98
C GLU A 40 3.16 17.74 2.07
N LYS A 41 4.46 18.04 2.15
CA LYS A 41 5.44 17.09 1.67
C LYS A 41 5.26 15.91 2.60
N SER A 42 4.54 14.88 2.16
CA SER A 42 4.66 13.59 2.79
C SER A 42 6.13 13.28 2.74
N ASP A 43 6.77 13.29 3.91
CA ASP A 43 8.09 12.71 4.06
C ASP A 43 7.88 11.23 3.74
N PHE A 44 7.86 10.89 2.45
CA PHE A 44 8.18 9.56 1.99
C PHE A 44 9.57 9.33 2.55
N ILE A 45 9.61 8.72 3.73
CA ILE A 45 10.82 8.15 4.30
C ILE A 45 11.23 7.16 3.23
N ILE A 46 12.13 7.58 2.35
CA ILE A 46 12.94 6.66 1.58
C ILE A 46 13.70 5.91 2.66
N GLN A 47 13.11 4.82 3.13
CA GLN A 47 13.77 3.87 3.98
C GLN A 47 14.75 3.16 3.06
N ILE A 48 15.88 3.84 2.83
CA ILE A 48 17.06 3.23 2.24
C ILE A 48 17.45 2.20 3.28
N LEU A 49 16.95 0.98 3.12
CA LEU A 49 17.40 -0.16 3.88
C LEU A 49 18.81 -0.39 3.37
N ASN A 50 19.77 0.32 3.97
CA ASN A 50 21.18 -0.01 3.89
C ASN A 50 21.29 -1.40 4.51
N VAL A 51 21.13 -2.42 3.68
CA VAL A 51 21.70 -3.73 3.94
C VAL A 51 23.18 -3.46 3.90
N ASP A 52 23.75 -3.21 5.07
CA ASP A 52 25.18 -3.09 5.23
C ASP A 52 25.79 -4.36 4.62
N ASP A 53 26.78 -4.22 3.74
CA ASP A 53 27.47 -5.34 3.09
C ASP A 53 28.22 -6.25 4.11
N GLU A 54 28.06 -5.97 5.41
CA GLU A 54 28.65 -6.67 6.56
C GLU A 54 27.99 -8.04 6.85
N ASP A 55 26.78 -8.33 6.35
CA ASP A 55 26.13 -9.64 6.47
C ASP A 55 26.66 -10.70 5.46
N SER A 56 27.84 -10.46 4.90
CA SER A 56 28.59 -11.48 4.16
C SER A 56 29.33 -12.39 5.16
N GLU A 57 28.61 -13.15 5.99
CA GLU A 57 29.24 -14.14 6.87
C GLU A 57 30.00 -15.16 5.99
N GLU A 58 31.33 -15.14 6.07
CA GLU A 58 32.17 -16.16 5.43
C GLU A 58 31.83 -17.51 6.06
N VAL A 59 31.01 -18.30 5.36
CA VAL A 59 30.68 -19.66 5.78
C VAL A 59 31.98 -20.46 5.94
N PRO A 60 32.25 -21.06 7.12
CA PRO A 60 33.43 -21.89 7.28
C PRO A 60 33.34 -23.06 6.31
N ILE A 61 34.43 -23.34 5.59
CA ILE A 61 34.51 -24.48 4.68
C ILE A 61 34.25 -25.74 5.52
N THR A 62 33.11 -26.38 5.30
CA THR A 62 32.75 -27.62 5.99
C THR A 62 33.56 -28.74 5.36
N ASP A 63 34.48 -29.31 6.14
CA ASP A 63 35.14 -30.54 5.77
C ASP A 63 34.09 -31.66 5.74
N HIS A 64 33.66 -32.01 4.54
CA HIS A 64 32.81 -33.16 4.30
C HIS A 64 33.59 -34.43 4.63
N ILE A 65 33.44 -34.91 5.87
CA ILE A 65 33.85 -36.27 6.24
C ILE A 65 33.11 -37.21 5.28
N LYS A 66 33.86 -37.86 4.38
CA LYS A 66 33.34 -39.01 3.62
C LYS A 66 33.07 -40.09 4.64
N THR A 67 31.86 -40.11 5.19
CA THR A 67 31.41 -41.26 5.99
C THR A 67 31.47 -42.48 5.08
N PRO A 68 32.06 -43.60 5.54
CA PRO A 68 32.04 -44.84 4.78
C PRO A 68 30.59 -45.16 4.40
N PRO A 69 30.37 -45.74 3.20
CA PRO A 69 29.02 -46.02 2.72
C PRO A 69 28.26 -46.78 3.81
N PRO A 70 27.03 -46.34 4.13
CA PRO A 70 26.26 -46.94 5.20
C PRO A 70 26.16 -48.46 4.93
N PRO A 71 26.39 -49.31 5.95
CA PRO A 71 26.22 -50.74 5.80
C PRO A 71 24.81 -51.01 5.26
N LEU A 72 24.74 -51.91 4.29
CA LEU A 72 23.50 -52.31 3.64
C LEU A 72 22.44 -52.59 4.71
N PRO A 73 21.22 -52.04 4.60
CA PRO A 73 20.19 -52.25 5.61
C PRO A 73 20.00 -53.75 5.83
N PRO A 74 19.93 -54.21 7.09
CA PRO A 74 19.64 -55.61 7.38
C PRO A 74 18.30 -55.97 6.73
N PRO A 75 18.19 -57.18 6.14
CA PRO A 75 16.93 -57.62 5.55
C PRO A 75 15.82 -57.53 6.60
N PRO A 76 14.61 -57.07 6.20
CA PRO A 76 13.50 -56.92 7.13
C PRO A 76 13.17 -58.27 7.79
N PRO A 77 12.93 -58.31 9.10
CA PRO A 77 12.48 -59.54 9.74
C PRO A 77 11.10 -59.92 9.20
N GLU A 78 11.01 -61.10 8.60
CA GLU A 78 9.73 -61.79 8.45
C GLU A 78 9.29 -62.24 9.85
N VAL A 79 8.18 -61.66 10.33
CA VAL A 79 7.08 -62.27 11.10
C VAL A 79 6.41 -61.15 11.91
N ILE A 80 5.29 -60.66 11.41
CA ILE A 80 4.32 -59.91 12.20
C ILE A 80 3.56 -60.94 13.02
N LYS A 81 3.84 -61.03 14.33
CA LYS A 81 2.94 -61.72 15.25
C LYS A 81 1.71 -60.84 15.43
N ILE A 82 0.60 -61.29 14.86
CA ILE A 82 -0.72 -60.73 15.11
C ILE A 82 -1.02 -61.01 16.59
N ILE A 83 -1.09 -59.94 17.39
CA ILE A 83 -1.59 -60.00 18.75
C ILE A 83 -3.10 -59.83 18.63
N GLU A 84 -3.87 -60.76 19.19
CA GLU A 84 -5.33 -60.67 19.25
C GLU A 84 -5.73 -59.49 20.13
N ASN A 85 -6.48 -58.55 19.55
CA ASN A 85 -7.13 -57.48 20.28
C ASN A 85 -8.38 -58.04 20.98
N GLU A 86 -8.20 -58.64 22.15
CA GLU A 86 -9.31 -58.83 23.08
C GLU A 86 -9.09 -57.97 24.31
N LYS A 87 -9.70 -56.79 24.26
CA LYS A 87 -10.12 -56.09 25.46
C LYS A 87 -11.52 -55.58 25.21
N GLU A 88 -12.51 -56.31 25.73
CA GLU A 88 -13.88 -55.81 25.82
C GLU A 88 -13.87 -54.53 26.67
N ILE A 89 -14.29 -53.43 26.05
CA ILE A 89 -14.49 -52.15 26.70
C ILE A 89 -15.93 -52.19 27.20
N GLU A 90 -16.15 -52.23 28.52
CA GLU A 90 -17.49 -52.07 29.08
C GLU A 90 -17.97 -50.63 28.82
N GLU A 91 -19.06 -50.49 28.07
CA GLU A 91 -19.70 -49.21 27.78
C GLU A 91 -20.28 -48.62 29.07
N THR A 92 -19.68 -47.54 29.57
CA THR A 92 -20.30 -46.72 30.61
C THR A 92 -21.37 -45.84 29.98
N LEU A 93 -22.61 -45.92 30.48
CA LEU A 93 -23.72 -45.05 30.08
C LEU A 93 -23.29 -43.57 30.15
N ILE A 94 -23.32 -42.91 29.00
CA ILE A 94 -23.08 -41.48 28.87
C ILE A 94 -24.41 -40.81 29.24
N GLU A 95 -24.47 -40.13 30.37
CA GLU A 95 -25.62 -39.29 30.72
C GLU A 95 -25.50 -37.98 29.92
N SER A 96 -26.41 -37.81 28.96
CA SER A 96 -26.45 -36.64 28.09
C SER A 96 -26.67 -35.35 28.91
N THR A 97 -25.69 -34.44 28.91
CA THR A 97 -25.87 -33.06 29.36
C THR A 97 -26.31 -32.21 28.17
N GLU A 98 -27.47 -32.50 27.60
CA GLU A 98 -28.05 -31.64 26.56
C GLU A 98 -28.70 -30.42 27.22
N THR A 99 -28.06 -29.25 27.04
CA THR A 99 -28.65 -27.94 27.32
C THR A 99 -29.62 -27.59 26.20
N ASP A 100 -30.85 -27.22 26.58
CA ASP A 100 -31.91 -26.72 25.69
C ASP A 100 -31.44 -25.40 25.01
N GLN A 101 -31.28 -25.41 23.69
CA GLN A 101 -30.78 -24.27 22.89
C GLN A 101 -31.89 -23.28 22.51
N ASN A 102 -32.90 -23.09 23.36
CA ASN A 102 -34.08 -22.25 23.04
C ASN A 102 -33.99 -20.82 23.59
N GLU A 103 -32.83 -20.36 24.02
CA GLU A 103 -32.66 -18.95 24.42
C GLU A 103 -32.23 -18.11 23.21
N ILE A 104 -33.22 -17.49 22.58
CA ILE A 104 -33.01 -16.52 21.49
C ILE A 104 -32.59 -15.21 22.16
N VAL A 105 -31.29 -14.92 22.15
CA VAL A 105 -30.77 -13.61 22.54
C VAL A 105 -31.16 -12.62 21.44
N GLU A 106 -32.10 -11.72 21.73
CA GLU A 106 -32.40 -10.57 20.86
C GLU A 106 -31.19 -9.63 20.87
N VAL A 107 -30.43 -9.66 19.77
CA VAL A 107 -29.31 -8.76 19.52
C VAL A 107 -29.89 -7.38 19.21
N GLU A 108 -29.92 -6.51 20.21
CA GLU A 108 -30.26 -5.09 20.04
C GLU A 108 -29.21 -4.44 19.13
N ASN A 109 -29.68 -3.94 17.99
CA ASN A 109 -28.96 -3.26 16.91
C ASN A 109 -27.50 -2.91 17.19
N ILE A 110 -26.61 -3.74 16.65
CA ILE A 110 -25.20 -3.38 16.48
C ILE A 110 -25.16 -2.38 15.32
N GLU A 111 -24.96 -1.10 15.61
CA GLU A 111 -24.51 -0.13 14.62
C GLU A 111 -23.12 -0.58 14.16
N VAL A 112 -23.08 -1.30 13.03
CA VAL A 112 -21.85 -1.57 12.31
C VAL A 112 -21.45 -0.27 11.65
N GLU A 113 -20.53 0.45 12.28
CA GLU A 113 -19.79 1.52 11.61
C GLU A 113 -18.99 0.84 10.49
N GLU A 114 -19.51 0.91 9.26
CA GLU A 114 -18.83 0.45 8.05
C GLU A 114 -17.66 1.38 7.72
N ASP A 115 -16.66 1.44 8.60
CA ASP A 115 -15.32 1.79 8.19
C ASP A 115 -14.77 0.59 7.40
N PHE A 116 -15.17 0.50 6.14
CA PHE A 116 -14.37 -0.22 5.16
C PHE A 116 -13.07 0.59 4.98
N ASP A 117 -12.13 0.39 5.90
CA ASP A 117 -10.73 0.55 5.56
C ASP A 117 -10.42 -0.54 4.52
N ASP A 118 -10.70 -0.22 3.26
CA ASP A 118 -10.31 -1.00 2.09
C ASP A 118 -8.77 -1.02 2.06
N GLY A 119 -8.17 -1.83 2.93
CA GLY A 119 -6.73 -1.92 3.06
C GLY A 119 -6.08 -2.22 1.71
N ASP A 120 -4.87 -1.71 1.53
CA ASP A 120 -4.12 -1.83 0.27
C ASP A 120 -4.04 -3.29 -0.20
N VAL A 121 -4.75 -3.61 -1.29
CA VAL A 121 -4.75 -4.95 -1.87
C VAL A 121 -3.50 -5.15 -2.74
N PRO A 122 -2.66 -6.16 -2.46
CA PRO A 122 -1.47 -6.41 -3.27
C PRO A 122 -1.80 -6.75 -4.73
N PHE A 123 -1.03 -6.18 -5.68
CA PHE A 123 -1.18 -6.43 -7.12
C PHE A 123 -1.16 -7.91 -7.52
N ALA A 124 -0.52 -8.78 -6.71
CA ALA A 124 -0.44 -10.21 -6.98
C ALA A 124 -1.79 -10.95 -6.86
N ILE A 125 -2.74 -10.41 -6.08
CA ILE A 125 -3.96 -11.12 -5.67
C ILE A 125 -5.20 -10.60 -6.43
N ILE A 126 -5.17 -9.34 -6.87
CA ILE A 126 -6.31 -8.69 -7.55
C ILE A 126 -6.64 -9.37 -8.87
N GLU A 127 -7.90 -9.67 -9.17
CA GLU A 127 -8.31 -10.24 -10.47
C GLU A 127 -8.45 -9.19 -11.57
N GLU A 128 -9.05 -8.04 -11.23
CA GLU A 128 -9.23 -6.90 -12.14
C GLU A 128 -8.19 -5.82 -11.84
N VAL A 129 -7.59 -5.28 -12.90
CA VAL A 129 -6.58 -4.22 -12.81
C VAL A 129 -7.10 -2.92 -13.43
N PRO A 130 -6.55 -1.76 -13.04
CA PRO A 130 -6.86 -0.51 -13.71
C PRO A 130 -6.59 -0.58 -15.21
N ILE A 131 -7.50 -0.03 -16.01
CA ILE A 131 -7.40 -0.06 -17.46
C ILE A 131 -6.48 1.07 -17.91
N PHE A 132 -5.29 0.71 -18.41
CA PHE A 132 -4.39 1.66 -19.04
C PHE A 132 -4.90 2.01 -20.46
N PRO A 133 -4.80 3.26 -20.93
CA PRO A 133 -5.20 3.63 -22.29
C PRO A 133 -4.49 2.74 -23.33
N GLY A 134 -5.29 2.06 -24.17
CA GLY A 134 -4.80 1.07 -25.14
C GLY A 134 -4.91 -0.39 -24.72
N CYS A 135 -5.39 -0.67 -23.49
CA CYS A 135 -5.70 -2.02 -22.99
C CYS A 135 -7.22 -2.27 -22.85
N GLU A 136 -8.07 -1.50 -23.53
CA GLU A 136 -9.53 -1.59 -23.40
C GLU A 136 -10.15 -2.84 -24.06
N VAL A 137 -9.50 -3.37 -25.10
CA VAL A 137 -10.06 -4.45 -25.96
C VAL A 137 -9.51 -5.84 -25.62
N VAL A 138 -8.70 -5.96 -24.55
CA VAL A 138 -8.12 -7.24 -24.12
C VAL A 138 -8.99 -7.97 -23.10
N SER A 139 -8.92 -9.30 -23.13
CA SER A 139 -9.61 -10.17 -22.19
C SER A 139 -9.15 -9.94 -20.75
N LYS A 140 -10.01 -10.16 -19.74
CA LYS A 140 -9.70 -9.94 -18.31
C LYS A 140 -8.42 -10.66 -17.85
N SER A 141 -8.15 -11.85 -18.38
CA SER A 141 -6.92 -12.61 -18.06
C SER A 141 -5.65 -11.99 -18.65
N GLU A 142 -5.75 -11.24 -19.74
CA GLU A 142 -4.63 -10.59 -20.44
C GLU A 142 -4.47 -9.12 -20.04
N GLN A 143 -5.49 -8.50 -19.44
CA GLN A 143 -5.44 -7.10 -18.98
C GLN A 143 -4.26 -6.86 -18.02
N LYS A 144 -3.98 -7.78 -17.08
CA LYS A 144 -2.81 -7.69 -16.20
C LYS A 144 -1.49 -7.57 -16.96
N LYS A 145 -1.31 -8.40 -17.99
CA LYS A 145 -0.10 -8.40 -18.82
C LYS A 145 -0.02 -7.14 -19.67
N CYS A 146 -1.16 -6.69 -20.21
CA CYS A 146 -1.25 -5.46 -20.99
C CYS A 146 -0.88 -4.25 -20.14
N PHE A 147 -1.45 -4.13 -18.93
CA PHE A 147 -1.13 -3.08 -17.97
C PHE A 147 0.36 -3.03 -17.65
N GLN A 148 0.97 -4.17 -17.30
CA GLN A 148 2.41 -4.26 -17.05
C GLN A 148 3.23 -3.78 -18.25
N LYS A 149 2.89 -4.22 -19.46
CA LYS A 149 3.60 -3.79 -20.68
C LYS A 149 3.51 -2.28 -20.91
N MET A 150 2.32 -1.71 -20.73
CA MET A 150 2.09 -0.28 -20.98
C MET A 150 2.76 0.58 -19.91
N ILE A 151 2.72 0.20 -18.63
CA ILE A 151 3.40 0.97 -17.57
C ILE A 151 4.92 0.96 -17.79
N PHE A 152 5.53 -0.18 -18.17
CA PHE A 152 6.95 -0.22 -18.50
C PHE A 152 7.30 0.67 -19.69
N MET A 153 6.45 0.67 -20.71
CA MET A 153 6.64 1.55 -21.88
C MET A 153 6.50 3.03 -21.52
N HIS A 154 5.57 3.37 -20.63
CA HIS A 154 5.40 4.72 -20.10
C HIS A 154 6.63 5.16 -19.29
N ILE A 155 7.10 4.33 -18.37
CA ILE A 155 8.29 4.60 -17.54
C ILE A 155 9.52 4.87 -18.41
N ASN A 156 9.78 4.01 -19.40
CA ASN A 156 10.92 4.19 -20.31
C ASN A 156 10.85 5.48 -21.15
N LYS A 157 9.64 5.97 -21.42
CA LYS A 157 9.43 7.22 -22.18
C LYS A 157 9.53 8.46 -21.30
N THR A 158 9.06 8.38 -20.06
CA THR A 158 8.92 9.52 -19.16
C THR A 158 10.16 9.73 -18.29
N VAL A 159 10.78 8.64 -17.81
CA VAL A 159 11.95 8.73 -16.92
C VAL A 159 13.17 9.19 -17.71
N ARG A 160 13.74 10.31 -17.29
CA ARG A 160 15.00 10.84 -17.83
C ARG A 160 16.12 10.61 -16.83
N TYR A 161 17.22 10.05 -17.33
CA TYR A 161 18.40 9.84 -16.51
C TYR A 161 19.14 11.16 -16.25
N PRO A 162 19.47 11.52 -15.00
CA PRO A 162 20.11 12.81 -14.69
C PRO A 162 21.47 12.99 -15.38
N GLU A 163 21.72 14.15 -15.98
CA GLU A 163 22.95 14.43 -16.76
C GLU A 163 24.22 14.26 -15.93
N ILE A 164 24.21 14.76 -14.68
CA ILE A 164 25.33 14.66 -13.74
C ILE A 164 25.71 13.18 -13.49
N ALA A 165 24.72 12.29 -13.39
CA ALA A 165 24.96 10.87 -13.19
C ALA A 165 25.50 10.18 -14.46
N GLN A 166 25.19 10.68 -15.65
CA GLN A 166 25.75 10.17 -16.92
C GLN A 166 27.22 10.52 -17.04
N GLU A 167 27.58 11.77 -16.74
CA GLU A 167 28.96 12.26 -16.78
C GLU A 167 29.86 11.52 -15.79
N MET A 168 29.34 11.20 -14.61
CA MET A 168 30.05 10.44 -13.58
C MET A 168 29.99 8.92 -13.79
N GLY A 169 29.27 8.43 -14.81
CA GLY A 169 29.16 6.99 -15.11
C GLY A 169 28.50 6.17 -14.00
N ILE A 170 27.69 6.80 -13.14
CA ILE A 170 26.99 6.12 -12.05
C ILE A 170 25.93 5.21 -12.66
N GLN A 171 25.76 4.00 -12.12
CA GLN A 171 24.74 3.03 -12.52
C GLN A 171 24.16 2.36 -11.28
N GLY A 172 22.90 1.95 -11.33
CA GLY A 172 22.23 1.28 -10.21
C GLY A 172 20.88 0.70 -10.59
N LYS A 173 20.32 -0.12 -9.70
CA LYS A 173 18.95 -0.65 -9.81
C LYS A 173 18.09 0.04 -8.75
N VAL A 174 16.91 0.51 -9.17
CA VAL A 174 15.95 1.16 -8.28
C VAL A 174 14.73 0.25 -8.14
N TYR A 175 14.40 -0.10 -6.91
CA TYR A 175 13.15 -0.78 -6.57
C TYR A 175 12.18 0.26 -6.04
N MET A 176 11.00 0.35 -6.67
CA MET A 176 9.95 1.29 -6.28
C MET A 176 8.67 0.54 -5.97
N ARG A 177 7.99 0.98 -4.92
CA ARG A 177 6.65 0.55 -4.54
C ARG A 177 5.76 1.78 -4.50
N PHE A 178 4.60 1.69 -5.12
CA PHE A 178 3.58 2.73 -5.11
C PHE A 178 2.21 2.09 -5.01
N VAL A 179 1.25 2.85 -4.51
CA VAL A 179 -0.16 2.48 -4.45
C VAL A 179 -0.88 3.24 -5.57
N ILE A 180 -1.82 2.58 -6.23
CA ILE A 180 -2.68 3.20 -7.24
C ILE A 180 -4.02 3.42 -6.58
N GLU A 181 -4.44 4.67 -6.47
CA GLU A 181 -5.73 5.03 -5.88
C GLU A 181 -6.89 4.68 -6.83
N LYS A 182 -8.12 4.70 -6.32
CA LYS A 182 -9.33 4.38 -7.09
C LYS A 182 -9.53 5.29 -8.31
N ASP A 183 -9.00 6.52 -8.25
CA ASP A 183 -9.13 7.53 -9.31
C ASP A 183 -8.07 7.42 -10.42
N GLY A 184 -7.07 6.53 -10.27
CA GLY A 184 -6.01 6.31 -11.25
C GLY A 184 -4.78 7.19 -11.07
#